data_AF-A0ABD6F339-F1
#
_entry.id   AF-A0ABD6F339-F1
#
_cell.length_a   1.000
_cell.length_b   1.000
_cell.length_c   1.000
_cell.angle_alpha   90.00
_cell.angle_beta   90.00
_cell.angle_gamma   90.00
#
_symmetry.space_group_name_H-M   'P 1'
#
loop_
_entity.id
_entity.type
_entity.pdbx_description
1 polymer ?
#
loop_
_entity_poly.entity_id
_entity_poly.type
_entity_poly.pdbx_seq_one_letter_code
_entity_poly.pdbx_strand_id
1 'polypeptide(L)'
;MLTSPAVAVEFANKMFGPFAFTMPIFVACSTIGSANGVIFTSSRLFYVGAREGHMPVVLTMINKRTRTPIPAVIFTGLLSLAFLTLSSNVFSLINYIQIVYWLAIALAIAALFWLRRKMPDAERPIKVNLFFPVMFFLGCCALVVIPILGSPRDTAIGLGIMSTAVPVYVIFVAWKNKPRFISSVSDCVTRFVQKIFMVVDDTKEE
;
A
#
# COMPACT_ATOMS: atom_id res chain seq x y z
N MET A 1 22.52 18.64 -12.11
CA MET A 1 21.29 17.94 -12.56
C MET A 1 20.31 17.59 -11.42
N LEU A 2 20.53 18.02 -10.16
CA LEU A 2 19.60 17.77 -9.04
C LEU A 2 19.04 19.07 -8.40
N THR A 3 19.16 20.22 -9.08
CA THR A 3 18.92 21.52 -8.44
C THR A 3 17.49 22.03 -8.55
N SER A 4 16.63 21.38 -9.34
CA SER A 4 15.27 21.89 -9.60
C SER A 4 14.20 20.93 -9.07
N PRO A 5 13.41 21.35 -8.07
CA PRO A 5 12.33 20.53 -7.51
C PRO A 5 11.22 20.24 -8.54
N ALA A 6 11.19 20.94 -9.68
CA ALA A 6 10.20 20.75 -10.74
C ALA A 6 10.85 20.76 -12.13
N VAL A 7 11.51 19.66 -12.50
CA VAL A 7 12.18 19.46 -13.81
C VAL A 7 11.23 19.73 -14.98
N ALA A 8 9.96 19.36 -14.84
CA ALA A 8 8.93 19.61 -15.85
C ALA A 8 8.68 21.10 -16.12
N VAL A 9 8.70 21.93 -15.07
CA VAL A 9 8.48 23.38 -15.18
C VAL A 9 9.71 24.06 -15.76
N GLU A 10 10.91 23.61 -15.39
CA GLU A 10 12.15 24.12 -15.96
C GLU A 10 12.27 23.79 -17.46
N PHE A 11 11.87 22.57 -17.85
CA PHE A 11 11.76 22.19 -19.26
C PHE A 11 10.74 23.06 -20.00
N ALA A 12 9.57 23.29 -19.42
CA ALA A 12 8.53 24.12 -20.02
C ALA A 12 8.98 25.59 -20.18
N ASN A 13 9.68 26.14 -19.19
CA ASN A 13 10.24 27.50 -19.25
C ASN A 13 11.31 27.62 -20.36
N LYS A 14 12.13 26.59 -20.58
CA LYS A 14 13.17 26.60 -21.63
C LYS A 14 12.61 26.41 -23.04
N MET A 15 11.53 25.64 -23.22
CA MET A 15 10.99 25.31 -24.54
C MET A 15 9.83 26.22 -24.98
N PHE A 16 8.92 26.56 -24.06
CA PHE A 16 7.61 27.12 -24.41
C PHE A 16 7.42 28.59 -24.00
N GLY A 17 8.40 29.19 -23.31
CA GLY A 17 8.39 30.60 -22.91
C GLY A 17 7.05 31.03 -22.27
N PRO A 18 6.18 31.81 -22.96
CA PRO A 18 4.89 32.26 -22.42
C PRO A 18 3.88 31.14 -22.07
N PHE A 19 3.97 29.97 -22.70
CA PHE A 19 3.02 28.87 -22.48
C PHE A 19 3.42 27.93 -21.33
N ALA A 20 4.48 28.25 -20.58
CA ALA A 20 4.99 27.40 -19.51
C ALA A 20 3.99 27.13 -18.36
N PHE A 21 2.94 27.96 -18.20
CA PHE A 21 1.89 27.77 -17.20
C PHE A 21 1.03 26.51 -17.42
N THR A 22 0.96 26.02 -18.66
CA THR A 22 0.15 24.84 -19.00
C THR A 22 0.74 23.56 -18.41
N MET A 23 2.07 23.44 -18.37
CA MET A 23 2.76 22.24 -17.89
C MET A 23 2.49 21.93 -16.41
N PRO A 24 2.59 22.88 -15.45
CA PRO A 24 2.17 22.65 -14.06
C PRO A 24 0.74 22.15 -13.92
N ILE A 25 -0.20 22.64 -14.75
CA ILE A 25 -1.61 22.23 -14.68
C ILE A 25 -1.76 20.77 -15.09
N PHE A 26 -1.14 20.35 -16.20
CA PHE A 26 -1.17 18.96 -16.62
C PHE A 26 -0.50 18.03 -15.60
N VAL A 27 0.62 18.45 -15.02
CA VAL A 27 1.29 17.68 -13.95
C VAL A 27 0.39 17.57 -12.72
N ALA A 28 -0.27 18.65 -12.30
CA ALA A 28 -1.20 18.64 -11.17
C ALA A 28 -2.41 17.73 -11.44
N CYS A 29 -3.00 17.79 -12.64
CA CYS A 29 -4.09 16.88 -13.02
C CYS A 29 -3.65 15.41 -12.98
N SER A 30 -2.42 15.10 -13.44
CA SER A 30 -1.87 13.74 -13.42
C SER A 30 -1.62 13.23 -12.00
N THR A 31 -1.10 14.07 -11.10
CA THR A 31 -0.84 13.67 -9.70
C THR A 31 -2.14 13.49 -8.92
N ILE A 32 -3.13 14.37 -9.12
CA ILE A 32 -4.48 14.22 -8.55
C ILE A 32 -5.14 12.93 -9.05
N GLY A 33 -5.05 12.64 -10.35
CA GLY A 33 -5.59 11.41 -10.94
C GLY A 33 -4.95 10.15 -10.34
N SER A 34 -3.62 10.16 -10.21
CA SER A 34 -2.88 9.03 -9.61
C SER A 34 -3.24 8.83 -8.13
N ALA A 35 -3.32 9.91 -7.36
CA ALA A 35 -3.72 9.86 -5.94
C ALA A 35 -5.14 9.29 -5.77
N ASN A 36 -6.09 9.73 -6.58
CA ASN A 36 -7.46 9.21 -6.56
C ASN A 36 -7.51 7.72 -6.95
N GLY A 37 -6.72 7.31 -7.94
CA GLY A 37 -6.58 5.90 -8.32
C GLY A 37 -6.09 5.02 -7.17
N VAL A 38 -5.07 5.48 -6.44
CA VAL A 38 -4.54 4.76 -5.27
C VAL A 38 -5.61 4.62 -4.18
N ILE A 39 -6.39 5.66 -3.90
CA ILE A 39 -7.49 5.62 -2.90
C ILE A 39 -8.54 4.56 -3.27
N PHE A 40 -8.91 4.45 -4.56
CA PHE A 40 -9.82 3.39 -4.98
C PHE A 40 -9.22 1.99 -4.86
N THR A 41 -7.95 1.81 -5.25
CA THR A 41 -7.31 0.48 -5.13
C THR A 41 -7.14 0.06 -3.66
N SER A 42 -6.78 0.99 -2.77
CA SER A 42 -6.60 0.70 -1.35
C SER A 42 -7.93 0.28 -0.71
N SER A 43 -9.03 0.98 -1.00
CA SER A 43 -10.37 0.61 -0.51
C SER A 43 -10.78 -0.83 -0.86
N ARG A 44 -10.44 -1.30 -2.06
CA ARG A 44 -10.70 -2.70 -2.48
C ARG A 44 -9.84 -3.70 -1.71
N LEU A 45 -8.59 -3.35 -1.44
CA LEU A 45 -7.69 -4.17 -0.64
C LEU A 45 -8.19 -4.31 0.81
N PHE A 46 -8.68 -3.22 1.42
CA PHE A 46 -9.34 -3.27 2.74
C PHE A 46 -10.59 -4.14 2.72
N TYR A 47 -11.42 -4.06 1.66
CA TYR A 47 -12.64 -4.86 1.53
C TYR A 47 -12.37 -6.37 1.43
N VAL A 48 -11.38 -6.78 0.63
CA VAL A 48 -11.01 -8.21 0.53
C VAL A 48 -10.33 -8.69 1.82
N GLY A 49 -9.45 -7.88 2.41
CA GLY A 49 -8.82 -8.19 3.69
C GLY A 49 -9.82 -8.34 4.84
N ALA A 50 -10.96 -7.65 4.77
CA ALA A 50 -12.08 -7.81 5.68
C ALA A 50 -12.74 -9.19 5.56
N ARG A 51 -13.05 -9.61 4.33
CA ARG A 51 -13.73 -10.88 4.04
C ARG A 51 -12.93 -12.09 4.48
N GLU A 52 -11.60 -12.00 4.38
CA GLU A 52 -10.70 -13.04 4.89
C GLU A 52 -10.54 -13.02 6.42
N GLY A 53 -11.08 -12.00 7.11
CA GLY A 53 -10.98 -11.86 8.57
C GLY A 53 -9.64 -11.32 9.06
N HIS A 54 -8.82 -10.74 8.18
CA HIS A 54 -7.49 -10.21 8.52
C HIS A 54 -7.52 -8.78 9.07
N MET A 55 -8.66 -8.10 9.04
CA MET A 55 -8.80 -6.71 9.47
C MET A 55 -9.88 -6.48 10.52
N PRO A 56 -9.71 -5.48 11.40
CA PRO A 56 -10.74 -5.08 12.36
C PRO A 56 -11.94 -4.49 11.63
N VAL A 57 -13.13 -4.93 12.05
CA VAL A 57 -14.44 -4.60 11.43
C VAL A 57 -14.66 -3.09 11.24
N VAL A 58 -14.07 -2.23 12.06
CA VAL A 58 -14.20 -0.76 11.91
C VAL A 58 -13.67 -0.24 10.57
N LEU A 59 -12.60 -0.82 10.06
CA LEU A 59 -11.99 -0.42 8.77
C LEU A 59 -12.75 -1.01 7.57
N THR A 60 -13.68 -1.92 7.81
CA THR A 60 -14.40 -2.69 6.79
C THR A 60 -15.83 -2.20 6.60
N MET A 61 -16.29 -1.32 7.49
CA MET A 61 -17.64 -0.77 7.44
C MET A 61 -17.81 0.17 6.22
N ILE A 62 -18.95 0.01 5.54
CA ILE A 62 -19.32 0.80 4.36
C ILE A 62 -20.50 1.72 4.72
N ASN A 63 -20.43 3.00 4.30
CA ASN A 63 -21.54 3.92 4.54
C ASN A 63 -22.75 3.51 3.70
N LYS A 64 -23.94 3.41 4.32
CA LYS A 64 -25.18 2.98 3.66
C LYS A 64 -25.63 3.93 2.53
N ARG A 65 -25.34 5.23 2.63
CA ARG A 65 -25.80 6.25 1.66
C ARG A 65 -24.88 6.40 0.46
N THR A 66 -23.57 6.44 0.70
CA THR A 66 -22.56 6.67 -0.35
C THR A 66 -21.87 5.40 -0.82
N ARG A 67 -22.07 4.27 -0.14
CA ARG A 67 -21.40 2.98 -0.39
C ARG A 67 -19.86 3.09 -0.42
N THR A 68 -19.32 4.06 0.30
CA THR A 68 -17.87 4.29 0.42
C THR A 68 -17.34 3.87 1.79
N PRO A 69 -16.18 3.22 1.89
CA PRO A 69 -15.54 2.91 3.17
C PRO A 69 -14.86 4.16 3.74
N ILE A 70 -15.66 5.05 4.35
CA ILE A 70 -15.19 6.33 4.90
C ILE A 70 -14.09 6.14 5.96
N PRO A 71 -14.22 5.22 6.94
CA PRO A 71 -13.19 5.04 7.96
C PRO A 71 -11.84 4.59 7.39
N ALA A 72 -11.85 3.72 6.36
CA ALA A 72 -10.64 3.27 5.68
C ALA A 72 -9.94 4.42 4.95
N VAL A 73 -10.70 5.24 4.22
CA VAL A 73 -10.13 6.40 3.50
C VAL A 73 -9.53 7.40 4.48
N ILE A 74 -10.24 7.73 5.58
CA ILE A 74 -9.71 8.63 6.61
C ILE A 74 -8.43 8.06 7.23
N PHE A 75 -8.40 6.76 7.54
CA PHE A 75 -7.21 6.11 8.09
C PHE A 75 -6.03 6.18 7.11
N THR A 76 -6.25 5.87 5.82
CA THR A 76 -5.20 6.01 4.79
C THR A 76 -4.73 7.45 4.61
N GLY A 77 -5.64 8.42 4.70
CA GLY A 77 -5.31 9.85 4.60
C GLY A 77 -4.47 10.33 5.79
N LEU A 78 -4.86 9.95 7.01
CA LEU A 78 -4.08 10.23 8.23
C LEU A 78 -2.70 9.59 8.18
N LEU A 79 -2.61 8.33 7.74
CA LEU A 79 -1.34 7.63 7.59
C LEU A 79 -0.45 8.33 6.54
N SER A 80 -1.02 8.73 5.40
CA SER A 80 -0.31 9.47 4.36
C SER A 80 0.22 10.81 4.86
N LEU A 81 -0.59 11.56 5.64
CA LEU A 81 -0.17 12.81 6.25
C LEU A 81 0.96 12.59 7.27
N ALA A 82 0.86 11.55 8.10
CA ALA A 82 1.89 11.20 9.07
C ALA A 82 3.22 10.83 8.39
N PHE A 83 3.19 10.07 7.29
CA PHE A 83 4.40 9.77 6.51
C PHE A 83 5.01 11.02 5.86
N LEU A 84 4.17 11.96 5.42
CA LEU A 84 4.61 13.22 4.82
C LEU A 84 5.23 14.16 5.86
N THR A 85 4.68 14.25 7.07
CA THR A 85 5.23 15.08 8.15
C THR A 85 6.49 14.50 8.78
N LEU A 86 6.60 13.17 8.87
CA LEU A 86 7.74 12.49 9.47
C LEU A 86 8.96 12.45 8.54
N SER A 87 8.76 12.51 7.22
CA SER A 87 9.86 12.45 6.26
C SER A 87 10.30 13.82 5.78
N SER A 88 11.59 14.11 5.93
CA SER A 88 12.20 15.35 5.43
C SER A 88 12.47 15.34 3.93
N ASN A 89 12.50 14.16 3.29
CA ASN A 89 12.86 14.00 1.87
C ASN A 89 11.95 13.01 1.13
N VAL A 90 11.46 13.42 -0.05
CA VAL A 90 10.64 12.57 -0.93
C VAL A 90 11.44 11.37 -1.45
N PHE A 91 12.73 11.55 -1.76
CA PHE A 91 13.59 10.48 -2.25
C PHE A 91 13.77 9.34 -1.24
N SER A 92 13.89 9.66 0.05
CA SER A 92 13.95 8.64 1.10
C SER A 92 12.62 7.87 1.20
N LEU A 93 11.48 8.56 1.05
CA LEU A 93 10.17 7.91 1.02
C LEU A 93 10.03 6.91 -0.14
N ILE A 94 10.54 7.28 -1.31
CA ILE A 94 10.59 6.39 -2.49
C ILE A 94 11.43 5.16 -2.17
N ASN A 95 12.61 5.34 -1.57
CA ASN A 95 13.48 4.22 -1.18
C ASN A 95 12.80 3.29 -0.16
N TYR A 96 12.07 3.83 0.82
CA TYR A 96 11.35 3.04 1.84
C TYR A 96 10.28 2.15 1.22
N ILE A 97 9.51 2.67 0.25
CA ILE A 97 8.46 1.89 -0.42
C ILE A 97 9.08 0.90 -1.39
N GLN A 98 10.11 1.31 -2.12
CA GLN A 98 10.73 0.52 -3.17
C GLN A 98 11.31 -0.80 -2.63
N ILE A 99 12.01 -0.76 -1.49
CA ILE A 99 12.55 -2.00 -0.89
C ILE A 99 11.44 -2.99 -0.52
N VAL A 100 10.35 -2.51 0.11
CA VAL A 100 9.23 -3.36 0.52
C VAL A 100 8.49 -3.92 -0.70
N TYR A 101 8.30 -3.10 -1.73
CA TYR A 101 7.63 -3.50 -2.97
C TYR A 101 8.40 -4.57 -3.74
N TRP A 102 9.70 -4.38 -3.95
CA TRP A 102 10.54 -5.37 -4.65
C TRP A 102 10.70 -6.64 -3.84
N LEU A 103 10.76 -6.56 -2.51
CA LEU A 103 10.79 -7.73 -1.64
C LEU A 103 9.47 -8.51 -1.72
N ALA A 104 8.32 -7.85 -1.70
CA ALA A 104 7.02 -8.50 -1.87
C ALA A 104 6.89 -9.20 -3.24
N ILE A 105 7.36 -8.56 -4.31
CA ILE A 105 7.41 -9.17 -5.65
C ILE A 105 8.36 -10.37 -5.68
N ALA A 106 9.56 -10.25 -5.09
CA ALA A 106 10.52 -11.35 -5.02
C ALA A 106 9.93 -12.56 -4.30
N LEU A 107 9.23 -12.34 -3.18
CA LEU A 107 8.53 -13.40 -2.45
C LEU A 107 7.38 -14.01 -3.27
N ALA A 108 6.62 -13.22 -4.01
CA ALA A 108 5.56 -13.73 -4.89
C ALA A 108 6.13 -14.64 -6.00
N ILE A 109 7.27 -14.29 -6.59
CA ILE A 109 7.94 -15.12 -7.59
C ILE A 109 8.56 -16.37 -6.95
N ALA A 110 9.13 -16.25 -5.75
CA ALA A 110 9.61 -17.39 -4.99
C ALA A 110 8.47 -18.38 -4.68
N ALA A 111 7.30 -17.86 -4.31
CA ALA A 111 6.09 -18.65 -4.12
C ALA A 111 5.63 -19.32 -5.42
N LEU A 112 5.77 -18.66 -6.59
CA LEU A 112 5.52 -19.30 -7.89
C LEU A 112 6.43 -20.50 -8.12
N PHE A 113 7.74 -20.40 -7.82
CA PHE A 113 8.66 -21.54 -7.93
C PHE A 113 8.29 -22.68 -6.99
N TRP A 114 7.87 -22.35 -5.77
CA TRP A 114 7.42 -23.34 -4.79
C TRP A 114 6.12 -24.02 -5.23
N LEU A 115 5.14 -23.26 -5.71
CA LEU A 115 3.88 -23.78 -6.22
C LEU A 115 4.08 -24.66 -7.44
N ARG A 116 5.03 -24.32 -8.32
CA ARG A 116 5.37 -25.16 -9.47
C ARG A 116 5.86 -26.56 -9.06
N ARG A 117 6.59 -26.66 -7.94
CA ARG A 117 7.06 -27.95 -7.40
C ARG A 117 5.97 -28.70 -6.63
N LYS A 118 5.14 -28.00 -5.85
CA LYS A 118 4.16 -28.62 -4.95
C LYS A 118 2.87 -29.06 -5.63
N MET A 119 2.43 -28.33 -6.66
CA MET A 119 1.19 -28.62 -7.41
C MET A 119 1.48 -28.68 -8.91
N PRO A 120 2.15 -29.74 -9.39
CA PRO A 120 2.49 -29.88 -10.81
C PRO A 120 1.24 -30.07 -11.69
N ASP A 121 0.20 -30.72 -11.18
CA ASP A 121 -0.99 -31.15 -11.94
C ASP A 121 -2.13 -30.12 -11.99
N ALA A 122 -1.96 -28.94 -11.39
CA ALA A 122 -2.97 -27.88 -11.47
C ALA A 122 -3.15 -27.41 -12.92
N GLU A 123 -4.40 -27.19 -13.36
CA GLU A 123 -4.70 -26.64 -14.67
C GLU A 123 -4.11 -25.22 -14.80
N ARG A 124 -3.12 -25.08 -15.68
CA ARG A 124 -2.45 -23.80 -15.96
C ARG A 124 -2.83 -23.34 -17.36
N PRO A 125 -3.77 -22.39 -17.51
CA PRO A 125 -4.22 -21.91 -18.82
C PRO A 125 -3.12 -21.18 -19.61
N ILE A 126 -2.11 -20.62 -18.92
CA ILE A 126 -0.94 -19.98 -19.54
C ILE A 126 0.33 -20.59 -18.94
N LYS A 127 1.14 -21.24 -19.78
CA LYS A 127 2.44 -21.82 -19.40
C LYS A 127 3.56 -20.98 -19.99
N VAL A 128 4.27 -20.26 -19.13
CA VAL A 128 5.48 -19.51 -19.52
C VAL A 128 6.74 -20.31 -19.17
N ASN A 129 7.75 -20.20 -20.05
CA ASN A 129 9.04 -20.84 -19.83
C ASN A 129 9.67 -20.38 -18.50
N LEU A 130 10.31 -21.29 -17.75
CA LEU A 130 10.89 -20.98 -16.44
C LEU A 130 12.03 -19.94 -16.51
N PHE A 131 12.62 -19.75 -17.68
CA PHE A 131 13.68 -18.77 -17.90
C PHE A 131 13.24 -17.33 -17.53
N PHE A 132 12.05 -16.90 -17.94
CA PHE A 132 11.59 -15.53 -17.68
C PHE A 132 11.38 -15.22 -16.18
N PRO A 133 10.68 -16.06 -15.39
CA PRO A 133 10.59 -15.87 -13.95
C PRO A 133 11.94 -15.89 -13.23
N VAL A 134 12.90 -16.72 -13.67
CA VAL A 134 14.23 -16.81 -13.04
C VAL A 134 15.02 -15.53 -13.29
N MET A 135 15.04 -15.04 -14.53
CA MET A 135 15.69 -13.78 -14.88
C MET A 135 15.08 -12.61 -14.11
N PHE A 136 13.75 -12.56 -14.00
CA PHE A 136 13.06 -11.52 -13.25
C PHE A 136 13.36 -11.60 -11.74
N PHE A 137 13.38 -12.81 -11.16
CA PHE A 137 13.73 -13.01 -9.76
C PHE A 137 15.15 -12.52 -9.45
N LEU A 138 16.14 -12.82 -10.31
CA LEU A 138 17.50 -12.30 -10.17
C LEU A 138 17.54 -10.76 -10.21
N GLY A 139 16.76 -10.15 -11.11
CA GLY A 139 16.59 -8.70 -11.17
C GLY A 139 15.99 -8.12 -9.88
N CYS A 140 14.94 -8.73 -9.34
CA CYS A 140 14.36 -8.32 -8.06
C CYS A 140 15.36 -8.45 -6.90
N CYS A 141 16.14 -9.53 -6.85
CA CYS A 141 17.19 -9.69 -5.84
C CYS A 141 18.24 -8.57 -5.94
N ALA A 142 18.68 -8.22 -7.15
CA ALA A 142 19.61 -7.10 -7.34
C ALA A 142 18.99 -5.77 -6.88
N LEU A 143 17.73 -5.51 -7.21
CA LEU A 143 17.01 -4.30 -6.79
C LEU A 143 16.72 -4.22 -5.29
N VAL A 144 16.82 -5.33 -4.57
CA VAL A 144 16.77 -5.36 -3.10
C VAL A 144 18.17 -5.14 -2.51
N VAL A 145 19.21 -5.75 -3.09
CA VAL A 145 20.60 -5.66 -2.58
C VAL A 145 21.22 -4.28 -2.83
N ILE A 146 20.97 -3.66 -3.99
CA ILE A 146 21.57 -2.37 -4.34
C ILE A 146 21.17 -1.26 -3.35
N PRO A 147 19.88 -1.06 -2.98
CA PRO A 147 19.50 -0.08 -1.97
C PRO A 147 20.06 -0.35 -0.58
N ILE A 148 20.24 -1.63 -0.20
CA ILE A 148 20.85 -2.00 1.09
C ILE A 148 22.28 -1.46 1.18
N LEU A 149 23.05 -1.54 0.08
CA LEU A 149 24.43 -1.06 0.03
C LEU A 149 24.51 0.46 -0.16
N GLY A 150 23.62 1.04 -0.96
CA GLY A 150 23.64 2.48 -1.28
C GLY A 150 23.14 3.37 -0.14
N SER A 151 22.07 2.95 0.55
CA SER A 151 21.42 3.74 1.60
C SER A 151 20.89 2.81 2.71
N PRO A 152 21.79 2.27 3.56
CA PRO A 152 21.43 1.25 4.55
C PRO A 152 20.45 1.78 5.60
N ARG A 153 20.55 3.06 5.97
CA ARG A 153 19.63 3.70 6.92
C ARG A 153 18.20 3.70 6.40
N ASP A 154 18.01 4.09 5.14
CA ASP A 154 16.69 4.18 4.53
C ASP A 154 16.07 2.80 4.36
N THR A 155 16.89 1.84 3.95
CA THR A 155 16.48 0.45 3.81
C THR A 155 16.10 -0.17 5.16
N ALA A 156 16.85 0.11 6.23
CA ALA A 156 16.53 -0.37 7.58
C ALA A 156 15.18 0.17 8.08
N ILE A 157 14.85 1.43 7.78
CA ILE A 157 13.55 2.01 8.11
C ILE A 157 12.43 1.33 7.31
N GLY A 158 12.61 1.13 6.00
CA GLY A 158 11.64 0.42 5.16
C GLY A 158 11.37 -1.02 5.64
N LEU A 159 12.43 -1.76 5.96
CA LEU A 159 12.33 -3.09 6.56
C LEU A 159 11.71 -3.05 7.96
N GLY A 160 12.00 -2.02 8.75
CA GLY A 160 11.35 -1.77 10.04
C GLY A 160 9.84 -1.60 9.90
N ILE A 161 9.39 -0.77 8.95
CA ILE A 161 7.96 -0.59 8.64
C ILE A 161 7.32 -1.88 8.15
N MET A 162 8.02 -2.69 7.35
CA MET A 162 7.52 -4.00 6.95
C MET A 162 7.42 -4.96 8.15
N SER A 163 8.38 -4.92 9.06
CA SER A 163 8.40 -5.77 10.25
C SER A 163 7.27 -5.45 11.22
N THR A 164 6.79 -4.20 11.29
CA THR A 164 5.61 -3.83 12.12
C THR A 164 4.31 -4.44 11.60
N ALA A 165 4.25 -4.92 10.35
CA ALA A 165 3.10 -5.69 9.86
C ALA A 165 2.94 -7.03 10.60
N VAL A 166 4.04 -7.65 11.06
CA VAL A 166 4.03 -8.93 11.79
C VAL A 166 3.33 -8.83 13.15
N PRO A 167 3.72 -7.91 14.07
CA PRO A 167 3.02 -7.76 15.35
C PRO A 167 1.57 -7.32 15.16
N VAL A 168 1.27 -6.48 14.16
CA VAL A 168 -0.12 -6.14 13.81
C VAL A 168 -0.90 -7.40 13.43
N TYR A 169 -0.35 -8.27 12.57
CA TYR A 169 -1.00 -9.53 12.22
C TYR A 169 -1.21 -10.45 13.44
N VAL A 170 -0.22 -10.58 14.32
CA VAL A 170 -0.34 -11.43 15.52
C VAL A 170 -1.41 -10.89 16.48
N ILE A 171 -1.45 -9.58 16.72
CA ILE A 171 -2.41 -8.93 17.63
C ILE A 171 -3.84 -8.98 17.07
N PHE A 172 -4.01 -8.74 15.77
CA PHE A 172 -5.35 -8.63 15.17
C PHE A 172 -5.92 -9.97 14.73
N VAL A 173 -5.10 -10.91 14.23
CA VAL A 173 -5.56 -12.18 13.61
C VAL A 173 -5.24 -13.40 14.46
N ALA A 174 -4.00 -13.55 14.93
CA ALA A 174 -3.61 -14.75 15.68
C ALA A 174 -4.16 -14.77 17.12
N TRP A 175 -4.38 -13.60 17.72
CA TRP A 175 -4.84 -13.50 19.11
C TRP A 175 -6.36 -13.65 19.24
N LYS A 176 -6.82 -14.91 19.29
CA LYS A 176 -8.24 -15.25 19.45
C LYS A 176 -8.80 -14.96 20.85
N ASN A 177 -7.96 -14.96 21.89
CA ASN A 177 -8.36 -14.68 23.27
C ASN A 177 -8.08 -13.22 23.67
N LYS A 178 -8.80 -12.26 23.06
CA LYS A 178 -8.70 -10.85 23.47
C LYS A 178 -9.29 -10.67 24.88
N PRO A 179 -8.60 -9.95 25.79
CA PRO A 179 -9.17 -9.60 27.09
C PRO A 179 -10.40 -8.71 26.89
N ARG A 180 -11.45 -8.93 27.70
CA ARG A 180 -12.77 -8.26 27.58
C ARG A 180 -12.70 -6.72 27.57
N PHE A 181 -11.64 -6.15 28.12
CA PHE A 181 -11.38 -4.71 28.09
C PHE A 181 -11.05 -4.20 26.66
N ILE A 182 -10.18 -4.90 25.93
CA ILE A 182 -9.79 -4.52 24.56
C ILE A 182 -10.96 -4.70 23.59
N SER A 183 -11.76 -5.76 23.76
CA SER A 183 -12.99 -5.91 22.97
C SER A 183 -14.00 -4.81 23.28
N SER A 184 -14.22 -4.46 24.55
CA SER A 184 -15.15 -3.38 24.92
C SER A 184 -14.71 -1.99 24.41
N VAL A 185 -13.42 -1.69 24.45
CA VAL A 185 -12.89 -0.44 23.87
C VAL A 185 -13.02 -0.44 22.36
N SER A 186 -12.66 -1.55 21.70
CA SER A 186 -12.84 -1.71 20.25
C SER A 186 -14.31 -1.54 19.87
N ASP A 187 -15.25 -2.15 20.60
CA ASP A 187 -16.69 -2.05 20.35
C ASP A 187 -17.23 -0.63 20.60
N CYS A 188 -16.71 0.07 21.62
CA CYS A 188 -17.06 1.46 21.90
C CYS A 188 -16.62 2.38 20.76
N VAL A 189 -15.35 2.26 20.34
CA VAL A 189 -14.80 3.01 19.19
C VAL A 189 -15.56 2.67 17.91
N THR A 190 -15.85 1.39 17.70
CA THR A 190 -16.65 0.90 16.57
C THR A 190 -18.02 1.57 16.53
N ARG A 191 -18.76 1.55 17.65
CA ARG A 191 -20.09 2.17 17.76
C ARG A 191 -20.04 3.69 17.60
N PHE A 192 -18.99 4.33 18.09
CA PHE A 192 -18.79 5.77 17.93
C PHE A 192 -18.57 6.14 16.45
N VAL A 193 -17.68 5.42 15.76
CA VAL A 193 -17.41 5.59 14.32
C VAL A 193 -18.65 5.27 13.48
N GLN A 194 -19.39 4.20 13.82
CA GLN A 194 -20.65 3.85 13.17
C GLN A 194 -21.70 4.97 13.28
N LYS A 195 -21.86 5.56 14.48
CA LYS A 195 -22.82 6.64 14.72
C LYS A 195 -22.44 7.93 13.99
N ILE A 196 -21.16 8.29 13.97
CA ILE A 196 -20.70 9.51 13.29
C ILE A 196 -20.83 9.40 11.77
N PHE A 197 -20.43 8.27 11.20
CA PHE A 197 -20.33 8.13 9.75
C PHE A 197 -21.47 7.33 9.11
N MET A 198 -22.50 6.94 9.89
CA MET A 198 -23.62 6.08 9.45
C MET A 198 -23.14 4.87 8.65
N VAL A 199 -22.19 4.14 9.23
CA VAL A 199 -21.49 3.04 8.56
C VAL A 199 -22.10 1.71 9.00
N VAL A 200 -22.38 0.84 8.04
CA VAL A 200 -22.94 -0.49 8.26
C VAL A 200 -21.90 -1.53 7.89
N ASP A 201 -21.88 -2.63 8.63
CA ASP A 201 -21.02 -3.75 8.34
C ASP A 201 -21.63 -4.60 7.22
N ASP A 202 -20.87 -4.80 6.15
CA ASP A 202 -21.28 -5.55 4.95
C ASP A 202 -21.04 -7.06 5.13
N THR A 203 -20.40 -7.49 6.23
CA THR A 203 -20.15 -8.92 6.54
C THR A 203 -21.29 -9.61 7.29
N LYS A 204 -22.34 -8.86 7.66
CA LYS A 204 -23.60 -9.41 8.14
C LYS A 204 -24.63 -9.41 7.02
N GLU A 205 -24.47 -10.34 6.08
CA GLU A 205 -25.67 -10.94 5.49
C GLU A 205 -26.39 -11.69 6.62
N GLU A 206 -27.72 -11.58 6.63
CA GLU A 206 -28.66 -11.94 7.71
C GLU A 206 -28.34 -13.20 8.54
#